data_AF-A0A372R1Z9-F1
#
_entry.id   AF-A0A372R1Z9-F1
#
_cell.length_a   1.000
_cell.length_b   1.000
_cell.length_c   1.000
_cell.angle_alpha   90.00
_cell.angle_beta   90.00
_cell.angle_gamma   90.00
#
_symmetry.space_group_name_H-M   'P 1'
#
loop_
_entity.id
_entity.type
_entity.pdbx_description
1 polymer ?
#
loop_
_entity_poly.entity_id
_entity_poly.type
_entity_poly.pdbx_seq_one_letter_code
_entity_poly.pdbx_strand_id
1 'polypeptide(L)'
;MFHNKCDNKGATIVVAKIANSESIVGGYNPLQWDASDQDKSTYDSFIYLITDEKNIETAKIGYSNGNKYSIRNFSNRGPGFGGGPNLYRDRKGPWHSSFDNYYSSYPEIDDIPVRFEVDDYEVFQVIKK
;
A
#
# COMPACT_ATOMS: atom_id res chain seq x y z
N MET A 1 3.81 -4.15 14.59
CA MET A 1 3.18 -2.89 15.05
C MET A 1 1.92 -2.59 14.26
N PHE A 2 1.97 -2.70 12.92
CA PHE A 2 0.80 -2.58 12.03
C PHE A 2 -0.39 -3.48 12.44
N HIS A 3 -0.18 -4.81 12.46
CA HIS A 3 -1.24 -5.80 12.72
C HIS A 3 -1.99 -5.60 14.04
N ASN A 4 -1.27 -5.27 15.13
CA ASN A 4 -1.89 -4.98 16.43
C ASN A 4 -2.92 -3.83 16.38
N LYS A 5 -2.82 -2.93 15.40
CA LYS A 5 -3.69 -1.76 15.26
C LYS A 5 -4.70 -1.91 14.12
N CYS A 6 -4.34 -2.58 13.03
CA CYS A 6 -5.08 -2.51 11.76
C CYS A 6 -5.85 -3.79 11.40
N ASP A 7 -5.57 -4.91 12.04
CA ASP A 7 -6.24 -6.17 11.69
C ASP A 7 -7.72 -6.16 12.05
N ASN A 8 -8.51 -6.82 11.20
CA ASN A 8 -9.96 -7.00 11.34
C ASN A 8 -10.74 -5.67 11.45
N LYS A 9 -10.22 -4.58 10.89
CA LYS A 9 -10.88 -3.27 10.84
C LYS A 9 -11.71 -3.04 9.57
N GLY A 10 -11.81 -4.02 8.69
CA GLY A 10 -12.43 -3.83 7.38
C GLY A 10 -11.59 -2.91 6.49
N ALA A 11 -12.26 -2.17 5.61
CA ALA A 11 -11.60 -1.33 4.61
C ALA A 11 -10.74 -0.23 5.25
N THR A 12 -9.57 0.03 4.68
CA THR A 12 -8.63 1.05 5.16
C THR A 12 -7.94 1.78 4.04
N ILE A 13 -7.59 3.05 4.26
CA ILE A 13 -6.63 3.79 3.45
C ILE A 13 -5.34 4.03 4.25
N VAL A 14 -4.20 3.76 3.63
CA VAL A 14 -2.85 3.97 4.16
C VAL A 14 -2.30 5.24 3.53
N VAL A 15 -1.74 6.13 4.34
CA VAL A 15 -1.11 7.38 3.93
C VAL A 15 0.29 7.42 4.54
N ALA A 16 1.35 7.55 3.74
CA ALA A 16 2.73 7.60 4.24
C ALA A 16 3.51 8.74 3.57
N LYS A 17 4.18 9.58 4.37
CA LYS A 17 5.02 10.68 3.86
C LYS A 17 6.44 10.22 3.65
N ILE A 18 6.94 10.27 2.42
CA ILE A 18 8.31 9.86 2.09
C ILE A 18 9.29 10.86 2.71
N ALA A 19 10.28 10.34 3.45
CA ALA A 19 11.25 11.18 4.14
C ALA A 19 12.10 12.00 3.15
N ASN A 20 12.38 13.25 3.49
CA ASN A 20 13.13 14.19 2.66
C ASN A 20 12.50 14.50 1.29
N SER A 21 11.18 14.36 1.15
CA SER A 21 10.44 14.83 -0.03
C SER A 21 9.08 15.41 0.32
N GLU A 22 8.42 16.03 -0.66
CA GLU A 22 7.01 16.47 -0.56
C GLU A 22 6.04 15.36 -0.96
N SER A 23 6.52 14.12 -1.10
CA SER A 23 5.76 13.04 -1.70
C SER A 23 5.01 12.21 -0.66
N ILE A 24 3.77 11.86 -1.00
CA ILE A 24 2.90 10.99 -0.19
C ILE A 24 2.60 9.74 -1.00
N VAL A 25 2.84 8.57 -0.41
CA VAL A 25 2.55 7.26 -1.01
C VAL A 25 1.58 6.49 -0.14
N GLY A 26 0.78 5.64 -0.74
CA GLY A 26 -0.21 4.90 0.01
C GLY A 26 -0.99 3.91 -0.81
N GLY A 27 -2.04 3.38 -0.18
CA GLY A 27 -2.96 2.47 -0.84
C GLY A 27 -4.24 2.26 -0.06
N TYR A 28 -5.31 1.96 -0.79
CA TYR A 28 -6.61 1.62 -0.25
C TYR A 28 -6.82 0.11 -0.34
N ASN A 29 -7.11 -0.51 0.80
CA ASN A 29 -7.56 -1.89 0.90
C ASN A 29 -9.07 -1.91 1.19
N PRO A 30 -9.92 -2.42 0.28
CA PRO A 30 -11.37 -2.55 0.50
C PRO A 30 -11.73 -3.73 1.41
N LEU A 31 -10.79 -4.64 1.64
CA LEU A 31 -10.93 -5.80 2.51
C LEU A 31 -10.34 -5.49 3.89
N GLN A 32 -10.24 -6.49 4.75
CA GLN A 32 -9.52 -6.39 6.02
C GLN A 32 -8.10 -6.96 5.93
N TRP A 33 -7.21 -6.42 6.76
CA TRP A 33 -5.95 -7.06 7.13
C TRP A 33 -6.20 -8.16 8.18
N ASP A 34 -5.46 -9.27 8.13
CA ASP A 34 -5.66 -10.36 9.10
C ASP A 34 -4.41 -11.20 9.44
N ALA A 35 -3.20 -10.74 9.07
CA ALA A 35 -1.93 -11.41 9.38
C ALA A 35 -1.88 -12.93 9.07
N SER A 36 -2.73 -13.40 8.15
CA SER A 36 -2.98 -14.83 7.93
C SER A 36 -1.92 -15.53 7.08
N ASP A 37 -0.93 -14.78 6.58
CA ASP A 37 -0.03 -15.18 5.49
C ASP A 37 -0.77 -15.62 4.23
N GLN A 38 -2.03 -15.17 4.06
CA GLN A 38 -2.85 -15.42 2.87
C GLN A 38 -3.03 -14.15 2.03
N ASP A 39 -3.14 -14.38 0.73
CA ASP A 39 -3.34 -13.33 -0.26
C ASP A 39 -4.81 -13.19 -0.61
N LYS A 40 -5.23 -11.97 -0.95
CA LYS A 40 -6.61 -11.68 -1.32
C LYS A 40 -6.65 -10.93 -2.64
N SER A 41 -7.54 -11.36 -3.52
CA SER A 41 -7.87 -10.65 -4.75
C SER A 41 -8.92 -9.58 -4.52
N THR A 42 -8.78 -8.48 -5.24
CA THR A 42 -9.82 -7.44 -5.35
C THR A 42 -9.51 -6.51 -6.51
N TYR A 43 -10.53 -6.02 -7.22
CA TYR A 43 -10.39 -4.95 -8.21
C TYR A 43 -10.51 -3.55 -7.60
N ASP A 44 -11.10 -3.47 -6.40
CA ASP A 44 -11.45 -2.19 -5.77
C ASP A 44 -10.29 -1.59 -4.96
N SER A 45 -9.15 -2.29 -4.88
CA SER A 45 -7.93 -1.80 -4.25
C SER A 45 -7.13 -0.92 -5.21
N PHE A 46 -6.44 0.09 -4.68
CA PHE A 46 -5.53 0.93 -5.46
C PHE A 46 -4.31 1.34 -4.63
N ILE A 47 -3.20 1.58 -5.32
CA ILE A 47 -2.02 2.26 -4.77
C ILE A 47 -1.91 3.64 -5.41
N TYR A 48 -1.28 4.58 -4.73
CA TYR A 48 -1.11 5.93 -5.25
C TYR A 48 0.20 6.58 -4.80
N LEU A 49 0.60 7.59 -5.56
CA LEU A 49 1.69 8.52 -5.24
C LEU A 49 1.22 9.94 -5.56
N ILE A 50 1.40 10.86 -4.63
CA ILE A 50 1.27 12.31 -4.84
C ILE A 50 2.69 12.86 -4.72
N THR A 51 3.22 13.51 -5.75
CA THR A 51 4.62 13.97 -5.73
C THR A 51 4.79 15.31 -5.02
N ASP A 52 3.73 16.13 -4.99
CA ASP A 52 3.63 17.39 -4.25
C ASP A 52 2.42 17.35 -3.30
N GLU A 53 2.66 17.28 -1.99
CA GLU A 53 1.64 17.21 -0.95
C GLU A 53 0.64 18.37 -0.94
N LYS A 54 0.96 19.50 -1.61
CA LYS A 54 0.07 20.66 -1.75
C LYS A 54 -0.69 20.67 -3.06
N ASN A 55 -0.34 19.80 -4.01
CA ASN A 55 -0.97 19.72 -5.33
C ASN A 55 -1.44 18.29 -5.66
N ILE A 56 -2.73 18.04 -5.40
CA ILE A 56 -3.37 16.75 -5.67
C ILE A 56 -3.41 16.37 -7.16
N GLU A 57 -3.26 17.33 -8.09
CA GLU A 57 -3.21 17.03 -9.52
C GLU A 57 -1.96 16.21 -9.90
N THR A 58 -0.96 16.19 -9.02
CA THR A 58 0.23 15.33 -9.18
C THR A 58 -0.02 13.86 -8.81
N ALA A 59 -1.24 13.52 -8.36
CA ALA A 59 -1.59 12.17 -7.97
C ALA A 59 -1.54 11.21 -9.17
N LYS A 60 -0.73 10.16 -9.03
CA LYS A 60 -0.74 8.96 -9.87
C LYS A 60 -1.42 7.83 -9.10
N ILE A 61 -2.35 7.13 -9.74
CA ILE A 61 -3.14 6.05 -9.12
C ILE A 61 -3.06 4.80 -9.99
N GLY A 62 -2.77 3.66 -9.37
CA GLY A 62 -2.82 2.35 -9.98
C GLY A 62 -3.89 1.50 -9.31
N TYR A 63 -4.91 1.08 -10.07
CA TYR A 63 -5.92 0.14 -9.58
C TYR A 63 -5.42 -1.29 -9.68
N SER A 64 -5.96 -2.15 -8.82
CA SER A 64 -5.58 -3.54 -8.83
C SER A 64 -6.15 -4.27 -10.05
N ASN A 65 -5.33 -5.14 -10.63
CA ASN A 65 -5.73 -6.04 -11.72
C ASN A 65 -6.62 -7.20 -11.25
N GLY A 66 -6.99 -7.25 -9.97
CA GLY A 66 -7.88 -8.27 -9.40
C GLY A 66 -7.28 -9.68 -9.27
N ASN A 67 -5.97 -9.83 -9.45
CA ASN A 67 -5.32 -11.11 -9.28
C ASN A 67 -5.22 -11.50 -7.79
N LYS A 68 -4.83 -12.75 -7.51
CA LYS A 68 -4.79 -13.29 -6.12
C LYS A 68 -3.90 -12.50 -5.15
N TYR A 69 -3.00 -11.66 -5.64
CA TYR A 69 -1.99 -10.95 -4.85
C TYR A 69 -2.32 -9.47 -4.60
N SER A 70 -3.52 -8.98 -4.95
CA SER A 70 -3.92 -7.58 -4.74
C SER A 70 -3.57 -7.08 -3.33
N ILE A 71 -3.91 -7.86 -2.31
CA ILE A 71 -3.59 -7.60 -0.90
C ILE A 71 -2.79 -8.79 -0.33
N ARG A 72 -1.67 -8.50 0.32
CA ARG A 72 -0.79 -9.50 0.95
C ARG A 72 -0.88 -9.39 2.48
N ASN A 73 -1.43 -10.40 3.16
CA ASN A 73 -1.54 -10.40 4.63
C ASN A 73 -0.33 -11.07 5.29
N PHE A 74 0.87 -10.53 5.05
CA PHE A 74 2.07 -11.03 5.73
C PHE A 74 1.89 -10.95 7.24
N SER A 75 2.23 -12.01 7.99
CA SER A 75 2.08 -12.02 9.45
C SER A 75 3.07 -11.09 10.17
N ASN A 76 4.19 -10.74 9.50
CA ASN A 76 5.29 -9.98 10.10
C ASN A 76 5.58 -8.63 9.42
N ARG A 77 4.87 -8.27 8.34
CA ARG A 77 5.07 -7.03 7.54
C ARG A 77 3.71 -6.40 7.26
N GLY A 78 3.66 -5.10 7.02
CA GLY A 78 2.38 -4.49 6.70
C GLY A 78 2.42 -2.96 6.73
N PRO A 79 1.67 -2.29 5.84
CA PRO A 79 0.72 -2.87 4.87
C PRO A 79 1.42 -3.57 3.68
N GLY A 80 0.66 -4.34 2.88
CA GLY A 80 1.20 -5.07 1.72
C GLY A 80 0.23 -5.10 0.53
N PHE A 81 0.62 -4.46 -0.56
CA PHE A 81 -0.11 -4.38 -1.82
C PHE A 81 0.68 -5.08 -2.95
N GLY A 82 0.07 -6.07 -3.59
CA GLY A 82 0.58 -6.70 -4.83
C GLY A 82 1.49 -7.92 -4.66
N GLY A 83 1.61 -8.72 -5.72
CA GLY A 83 2.51 -9.86 -5.83
C GLY A 83 3.87 -9.41 -6.36
N GLY A 84 4.94 -9.65 -5.59
CA GLY A 84 6.22 -8.95 -5.78
C GLY A 84 6.14 -7.53 -5.21
N PRO A 85 5.64 -7.39 -3.98
CA PRO A 85 4.82 -6.28 -3.49
C PRO A 85 5.11 -4.91 -4.12
N ASN A 86 4.13 -4.42 -4.87
CA ASN A 86 4.12 -3.08 -5.46
C ASN A 86 4.31 -1.99 -4.41
N LEU A 87 3.80 -2.20 -3.19
CA LEU A 87 4.06 -1.35 -2.04
C LEU A 87 3.93 -2.14 -0.74
N TYR A 88 4.98 -2.15 0.10
CA TYR A 88 4.89 -2.72 1.43
C TYR A 88 5.85 -2.10 2.44
N ARG A 89 5.57 -2.33 3.72
CA ARG A 89 6.41 -1.86 4.83
C ARG A 89 6.98 -3.04 5.62
N ASP A 90 8.31 -3.09 5.75
CA ASP A 90 8.98 -4.19 6.47
C ASP A 90 8.81 -4.06 8.00
N ARG A 91 9.04 -5.16 8.76
CA ARG A 91 8.72 -5.24 10.20
C ARG A 91 9.36 -4.12 11.04
N LYS A 92 10.63 -3.85 10.79
CA LYS A 92 11.47 -2.86 11.49
C LYS A 92 12.32 -2.06 10.51
N GLY A 93 11.95 -2.08 9.24
CA GLY A 93 12.75 -1.55 8.15
C GLY A 93 11.97 -0.55 7.30
N PRO A 94 12.56 -0.17 6.16
CA PRO A 94 11.98 0.80 5.25
C PRO A 94 10.71 0.29 4.59
N TRP A 95 10.10 1.20 3.87
CA TRP A 95 9.14 0.88 2.83
C TRP A 95 9.85 0.45 1.56
N HIS A 96 9.13 -0.34 0.78
CA HIS A 96 9.61 -0.90 -0.45
C HIS A 96 8.51 -0.85 -1.51
N SER A 97 8.90 -0.53 -2.73
CA SER A 97 8.11 -0.76 -3.93
C SER A 97 8.87 -1.71 -4.86
N SER A 98 8.14 -2.53 -5.58
CA SER A 98 8.72 -3.47 -6.53
C SER A 98 7.74 -3.66 -7.67
N PHE A 99 8.22 -3.51 -8.89
CA PHE A 99 7.45 -3.88 -10.06
C PHE A 99 7.96 -5.22 -10.59
N ASP A 100 7.17 -6.26 -10.38
CA ASP A 100 7.43 -7.58 -10.94
C ASP A 100 6.44 -7.85 -12.08
N ASN A 101 6.95 -7.90 -13.31
CA ASN A 101 6.17 -8.22 -14.51
C ASN A 101 5.47 -9.58 -14.42
N TYR A 102 5.96 -10.50 -13.58
CA TYR A 102 5.39 -11.85 -13.46
C TYR A 102 4.09 -11.88 -12.64
N TYR A 103 3.95 -10.99 -11.65
CA TYR A 103 2.82 -10.97 -10.72
C TYR A 103 2.02 -9.67 -10.73
N SER A 104 2.27 -8.78 -11.72
CA SER A 104 1.72 -7.44 -11.90
C SER A 104 0.29 -7.27 -11.36
N SER A 105 0.21 -6.88 -10.09
CA SER A 105 -1.07 -6.75 -9.37
C SER A 105 -1.63 -5.35 -9.44
N TYR A 106 -0.76 -4.39 -9.75
CA TYR A 106 -1.02 -2.99 -10.00
C TYR A 106 -0.14 -2.57 -11.18
N PRO A 107 -0.55 -1.58 -11.97
CA PRO A 107 0.34 -0.94 -12.94
C PRO A 107 1.52 -0.28 -12.20
N GLU A 108 2.62 -0.10 -12.93
CA GLU A 108 3.79 0.63 -12.40
C GLU A 108 3.43 2.10 -12.14
N ILE A 109 3.97 2.64 -11.05
CA ILE A 109 3.96 4.07 -10.76
C ILE A 109 5.44 4.48 -10.64
N ASP A 110 6.01 4.91 -11.76
CA ASP A 110 7.47 5.06 -11.99
C ASP A 110 8.22 5.86 -10.91
N ASP A 111 7.57 6.81 -10.25
CA ASP A 111 8.21 7.73 -9.30
C ASP A 111 8.23 7.20 -7.84
N ILE A 112 7.66 6.02 -7.56
CA ILE A 112 7.75 5.44 -6.21
C ILE A 112 9.14 4.79 -6.04
N PRO A 113 9.98 5.24 -5.09
CA PRO A 113 11.30 4.65 -4.89
C PRO A 113 11.22 3.18 -4.48
N VAL A 114 12.14 2.35 -4.99
CA VAL A 114 12.19 0.90 -4.69
C VAL A 114 12.38 0.61 -3.19
N ARG A 115 13.08 1.50 -2.48
CA ARG A 115 13.34 1.43 -1.04
C ARG A 115 13.43 2.85 -0.48
N PHE A 116 12.64 3.16 0.53
CA PHE A 116 12.58 4.50 1.11
C PHE A 116 12.15 4.48 2.58
N GLU A 117 12.58 5.51 3.31
CA GLU A 117 12.09 5.79 4.66
C GLU A 117 10.89 6.73 4.58
N VAL A 118 10.07 6.72 5.63
CA VAL A 118 8.94 7.63 5.79
C VAL A 118 9.09 8.43 7.07
N ASP A 119 8.68 9.69 7.07
CA ASP A 119 8.65 10.51 8.28
C ASP A 119 7.57 10.00 9.23
N ASP A 120 6.38 9.70 8.68
CA ASP A 120 5.28 9.07 9.39
C ASP A 120 4.35 8.33 8.41
N TYR A 121 3.48 7.46 8.94
CA TYR A 121 2.37 6.89 8.22
C TYR A 121 1.13 6.71 9.09
N GLU A 122 -0.02 6.95 8.48
CA GLU A 122 -1.33 6.87 9.10
C GLU A 122 -2.20 5.84 8.37
N VAL A 123 -3.10 5.19 9.10
CA VAL A 123 -4.03 4.21 8.56
C VAL A 123 -5.42 4.57 9.04
N PHE A 124 -6.31 4.88 8.10
CA PHE A 124 -7.68 5.29 8.39
C PHE A 124 -8.64 4.19 7.99
N GLN A 125 -9.57 3.85 8.88
CA GLN A 125 -10.69 2.97 8.56
C GLN A 125 -11.69 3.70 7.68
N VAL A 126 -12.16 3.04 6.61
CA VAL A 126 -13.17 3.59 5.70
C VAL A 126 -14.54 3.02 6.06
N ILE A 127 -15.45 3.90 6.50
CA ILE A 127 -16.83 3.56 6.84
C ILE A 127 -17.72 3.97 5.68
N LYS A 128 -18.42 3.00 5.06
CA LYS A 128 -19.45 3.29 4.05
C LYS A 128 -20.60 4.05 4.72
N LYS A 129 -21.06 5.11 4.07
CA LYS A 129 -22.26 5.86 4.44
C LYS A 129 -23.48 5.27 3.76
#